data_AF-A0A368SKA1-F1
#
_entry.id   AF-A0A368SKA1-F1
#
_cell.length_a   1.000
_cell.length_b   1.000
_cell.length_c   1.000
_cell.angle_alpha   90.00
_cell.angle_beta   90.00
_cell.angle_gamma   90.00
#
_symmetry.space_group_name_H-M   'P 1'
#
loop_
_entity.id
_entity.type
_entity.pdbx_description
1 polymer ?
#
loop_
_entity_poly.entity_id
_entity_poly.type
_entity_poly.pdbx_seq_one_letter_code
_entity_poly.pdbx_strand_id
1 'polypeptide(L)'
;MLAVASRARDKSATTILSLAMPFLPTTTASATATATNPRPLVPSSHRCKNPTPHLRPPPPVRRLPILPAAPFLPLPPRRGMASLAASAAAAASAEVTHLTHRDAAEIDEQLMGPLGFSVDQLMELAGLSVAEAVAEVYKLSEHTRVLIICGPGNNGGDGLVAARHLYHFGYRPSVCYPKRTPKPLYSGLVTQLESLSIPFITAEDLPDDLSREFDIIIDAMFGFSFHGTPRPPFDDLIQRLVSLAVVGNSDKRPAIVSIDVPSGWHVEEGDVDGGIKPDMLVSLTAPKLCAKKFTGPHHFLGGRFIPPPILNKYGLQLPPYPGTSMCVRIGKAPSVDISSLRENYISPELLESQVMPDPFDQFRKWFDEAVTAGLREPNAMALTTVNKEGKPSSRMVLLKGVDKQGFVWYTNYGGRKAHDLSENPNAALLFYWNEMNRQVRVEGSVEKVPEEESEKYFHSRPRGSQLGAIVSKQSTVIAGREVLQQAYKELEQKYSDGCRTLLFTLFSTFQG
;
A
#
# COMPACT_ATOMS: atom_id res chain seq x y z
N MET A 1 7.52 25.65 6.14
CA MET A 1 6.72 26.58 5.28
C MET A 1 6.54 25.94 3.90
N LEU A 2 5.68 26.44 3.01
CA LEU A 2 5.82 26.08 1.59
C LEU A 2 6.96 26.91 0.98
N ALA A 3 7.93 26.24 0.36
CA ALA A 3 8.93 26.89 -0.48
C ALA A 3 8.32 27.11 -1.87
N VAL A 4 8.13 28.39 -2.23
CA VAL A 4 7.46 28.79 -3.48
C VAL A 4 8.49 29.34 -4.44
N ALA A 5 8.73 28.61 -5.54
CA ALA A 5 9.58 29.02 -6.65
C ALA A 5 8.70 29.48 -7.82
N SER A 6 8.21 30.72 -7.75
CA SER A 6 7.44 31.34 -8.84
C SER A 6 8.37 31.95 -9.89
N ARG A 7 8.21 31.56 -11.16
CA ARG A 7 8.83 32.23 -12.30
C ARG A 7 7.79 32.46 -13.40
N ALA A 8 7.62 33.71 -13.78
CA ALA A 8 6.75 34.15 -14.87
C ALA A 8 7.60 34.51 -16.10
N ARG A 9 7.04 34.35 -17.30
CA ARG A 9 7.71 34.71 -18.57
C ARG A 9 7.36 36.14 -19.02
N ASP A 10 6.14 36.58 -18.73
CA ASP A 10 5.73 37.99 -18.74
C ASP A 10 4.66 38.24 -17.65
N LYS A 11 4.22 39.49 -17.47
CA LYS A 11 3.33 39.94 -16.38
C LYS A 11 1.91 39.40 -16.44
N SER A 12 1.52 38.78 -17.55
CA SER A 12 0.15 38.34 -17.86
C SER A 12 -0.26 37.01 -17.17
N ALA A 13 0.69 36.11 -16.89
CA ALA A 13 0.40 34.84 -16.21
C ALA A 13 1.62 34.25 -15.47
N THR A 14 1.36 33.57 -14.35
CA THR A 14 2.40 33.10 -13.41
C THR A 14 2.45 31.57 -13.34
N THR A 15 3.60 30.97 -13.65
CA THR A 15 3.86 29.56 -13.31
C THR A 15 4.42 29.49 -11.88
N ILE A 16 3.75 28.74 -11.01
CA ILE A 16 4.11 28.62 -9.60
C ILE A 16 4.49 27.17 -9.31
N LEU A 17 5.79 26.93 -9.17
CA LEU A 17 6.32 25.66 -8.69
C LEU A 17 6.42 25.76 -7.17
N SER A 18 5.90 24.77 -6.43
CA SER A 18 5.85 24.81 -4.97
C SER A 18 6.21 23.47 -4.34
N LEU A 19 7.07 23.53 -3.32
CA LEU A 19 7.42 22.40 -2.46
C LEU A 19 6.87 22.63 -1.05
N ALA A 20 6.31 21.61 -0.42
CA ALA A 20 5.97 21.66 1.00
C ALA A 20 7.21 21.35 1.85
N MET A 21 7.51 22.16 2.87
CA MET A 21 8.64 21.92 3.78
C MET A 21 8.24 22.02 5.28
N PRO A 22 8.86 21.20 6.15
CA PRO A 22 8.72 21.28 7.60
C PRO A 22 9.41 22.55 8.18
N PHE A 23 9.45 22.64 9.51
CA PHE A 23 10.34 23.53 10.26
C PHE A 23 11.55 22.74 10.75
N LEU A 24 12.73 23.36 10.80
CA LEU A 24 13.85 22.87 11.59
C LEU A 24 13.92 23.66 12.92
N PRO A 25 14.05 23.00 14.08
CA PRO A 25 14.51 23.66 15.29
C PRO A 25 16.01 24.00 15.15
N THR A 26 16.43 25.16 15.63
CA THR A 26 17.82 25.63 15.53
C THR A 26 18.75 24.80 16.41
N THR A 27 19.65 24.02 15.79
CA THR A 27 20.75 23.34 16.48
C THR A 27 21.96 24.27 16.62
N THR A 28 22.45 24.45 17.85
CA THR A 28 23.73 25.10 18.13
C THR A 28 24.89 24.12 17.87
N ALA A 29 25.59 24.32 16.76
CA ALA A 29 26.75 23.50 16.41
C ALA A 29 27.97 23.84 17.29
N SER A 30 28.56 22.81 17.91
CA SER A 30 29.94 22.85 18.44
C SER A 30 30.80 21.94 17.55
N ALA A 31 31.93 22.47 17.08
CA ALA A 31 32.75 21.78 16.08
C ALA A 31 34.11 21.36 16.64
N THR A 32 34.46 20.09 16.45
CA THR A 32 35.84 19.59 16.52
C THR A 32 36.09 18.70 15.32
N ALA A 33 37.16 19.00 14.58
CA ALA A 33 37.56 18.25 13.39
C ALA A 33 38.96 17.68 13.57
N THR A 34 39.17 16.44 13.13
CA THR A 34 40.48 15.81 12.97
C THR A 34 40.55 15.14 11.61
N ALA A 35 41.62 15.40 10.86
CA ALA A 35 41.80 14.91 9.50
C ALA A 35 43.06 14.04 9.39
N THR A 36 43.01 13.02 8.54
CA THR A 36 44.16 12.18 8.18
C THR A 36 44.20 11.96 6.66
N ASN A 37 45.37 12.15 6.05
CA ASN A 37 45.57 12.10 4.61
C ASN A 37 45.64 10.66 4.05
N PRO A 38 45.21 10.43 2.79
CA PRO A 38 45.46 9.18 2.07
C PRO A 38 46.90 9.08 1.52
N ARG A 39 47.31 7.87 1.13
CA ARG A 39 48.48 7.63 0.25
C ARG A 39 48.11 6.64 -0.87
N PRO A 40 48.75 6.73 -2.05
CA PRO A 40 48.33 6.00 -3.25
C PRO A 40 48.93 4.59 -3.36
N LEU A 41 48.34 3.78 -4.25
CA LEU A 41 48.89 2.49 -4.70
C LEU A 41 49.18 2.51 -6.22
N VAL A 42 50.17 1.72 -6.62
CA VAL A 42 50.78 1.70 -7.95
C VAL A 42 50.21 0.53 -8.77
N PRO A 43 49.96 0.68 -10.09
CA PRO A 43 49.45 -0.41 -10.91
C PRO A 43 50.51 -1.51 -11.17
N SER A 44 50.12 -2.77 -11.04
CA SER A 44 50.91 -3.93 -11.45
C SER A 44 50.25 -4.65 -12.63
N SER A 45 51.05 -5.04 -13.63
CA SER A 45 50.58 -5.65 -14.86
C SER A 45 50.87 -7.15 -14.87
N HIS A 46 49.83 -7.99 -14.80
CA HIS A 46 49.97 -9.43 -15.04
C HIS A 46 49.03 -9.96 -16.11
N ARG A 47 49.63 -10.72 -17.02
CA ARG A 47 49.09 -11.19 -18.30
C ARG A 47 48.65 -12.65 -18.14
N CYS A 48 47.35 -12.93 -18.09
CA CYS A 48 46.83 -14.29 -18.05
C CYS A 48 46.16 -14.69 -19.39
N LYS A 49 46.08 -16.01 -19.67
CA LYS A 49 45.67 -16.56 -20.97
C LYS A 49 44.25 -17.12 -20.90
N ASN A 50 43.38 -16.75 -21.83
CA ASN A 50 42.05 -17.34 -21.98
C ASN A 50 42.11 -18.66 -22.76
N PRO A 51 41.55 -19.77 -22.25
CA PRO A 51 41.10 -20.90 -23.05
C PRO A 51 39.64 -20.70 -23.51
N THR A 52 39.32 -21.08 -24.74
CA THR A 52 37.96 -21.00 -25.31
C THR A 52 37.08 -22.19 -24.90
N PRO A 53 35.84 -21.99 -24.41
CA PRO A 53 34.89 -23.09 -24.21
C PRO A 53 34.21 -23.50 -25.53
N HIS A 54 34.16 -24.80 -25.81
CA HIS A 54 33.43 -25.33 -26.97
C HIS A 54 31.91 -25.39 -26.71
N LEU A 55 31.11 -24.80 -27.59
CA LEU A 55 29.66 -24.94 -27.60
C LEU A 55 29.25 -26.34 -28.11
N ARG A 56 28.40 -27.05 -27.36
CA ARG A 56 27.62 -28.20 -27.86
C ARG A 56 26.24 -27.71 -28.32
N PRO A 57 25.68 -28.25 -29.42
CA PRO A 57 24.32 -27.94 -29.85
C PRO A 57 23.27 -28.60 -28.91
N PRO A 58 22.06 -28.01 -28.80
CA PRO A 58 20.96 -28.59 -28.02
C PRO A 58 20.31 -29.80 -28.72
N PRO A 59 19.66 -30.72 -27.98
CA PRO A 59 18.91 -31.83 -28.55
C PRO A 59 17.61 -31.38 -29.24
N PRO A 60 17.05 -32.18 -30.17
CA PRO A 60 15.87 -31.80 -30.95
C PRO A 60 14.57 -31.78 -30.13
N VAL A 61 13.78 -30.72 -30.31
CA VAL A 61 12.48 -30.56 -29.65
C VAL A 61 11.45 -31.54 -30.24
N ARG A 62 10.91 -32.45 -29.42
CA ARG A 62 9.75 -33.26 -29.78
C ARG A 62 8.49 -32.39 -29.83
N ARG A 63 7.75 -32.41 -30.93
CA ARG A 63 6.43 -31.78 -31.03
C ARG A 63 5.43 -32.55 -30.17
N LEU A 64 4.70 -31.85 -29.31
CA LEU A 64 3.51 -32.36 -28.64
C LEU A 64 2.31 -32.38 -29.62
N PRO A 65 1.35 -33.30 -29.46
CA PRO A 65 0.16 -33.35 -30.30
C PRO A 65 -0.78 -32.16 -30.01
N ILE A 66 -1.45 -31.67 -31.05
CA ILE A 66 -2.46 -30.60 -30.92
C ILE A 66 -3.78 -31.24 -30.46
N LEU A 67 -4.26 -30.86 -29.28
CA LEU A 67 -5.62 -31.16 -28.83
C LEU A 67 -6.61 -30.14 -29.40
N PRO A 68 -7.85 -30.52 -29.73
CA PRO A 68 -8.87 -29.60 -30.22
C PRO A 68 -9.29 -28.61 -29.12
N ALA A 69 -9.58 -27.36 -29.51
CA ALA A 69 -9.99 -26.33 -28.56
C ALA A 69 -11.38 -26.61 -27.98
N ALA A 70 -11.50 -26.54 -26.65
CA ALA A 70 -12.80 -26.52 -25.98
C ALA A 70 -13.56 -25.22 -26.27
N PRO A 71 -14.90 -25.23 -26.34
CA PRO A 71 -15.69 -24.02 -26.61
C PRO A 71 -15.57 -23.01 -25.47
N PHE A 72 -15.34 -21.74 -25.81
CA PHE A 72 -15.33 -20.64 -24.84
C PHE A 72 -16.73 -20.45 -24.23
N LEU A 73 -16.86 -20.75 -22.94
CA LEU A 73 -17.99 -20.26 -22.14
C LEU A 73 -17.83 -18.75 -21.90
N PRO A 74 -18.92 -17.96 -21.95
CA PRO A 74 -18.85 -16.52 -21.76
C PRO A 74 -18.47 -16.16 -20.32
N LEU A 75 -17.51 -15.25 -20.16
CA LEU A 75 -17.14 -14.71 -18.86
C LEU A 75 -18.33 -13.97 -18.20
N PRO A 76 -18.54 -14.12 -16.87
CA PRO A 76 -19.58 -13.38 -16.17
C PRO A 76 -19.31 -11.86 -16.22
N PRO A 77 -20.35 -11.02 -16.21
CA PRO A 77 -20.20 -9.58 -16.39
C PRO A 77 -19.41 -8.95 -15.23
N ARG A 78 -18.36 -8.19 -15.56
CA ARG A 78 -17.56 -7.42 -14.59
C ARG A 78 -18.46 -6.50 -13.77
N ARG A 79 -18.60 -6.75 -12.47
CA ARG A 79 -19.23 -5.83 -11.51
C ARG A 79 -18.46 -4.50 -11.52
N GLY A 80 -19.19 -3.38 -11.58
CA GLY A 80 -18.59 -2.04 -11.63
C GLY A 80 -17.97 -1.64 -10.30
N MET A 81 -16.98 -0.73 -10.32
CA MET A 81 -16.15 -0.40 -9.15
C MET A 81 -16.93 0.12 -7.93
N ALA A 82 -18.09 0.77 -8.14
CA ALA A 82 -18.99 1.17 -7.05
C ALA A 82 -19.49 -0.05 -6.22
N SER A 83 -19.65 -1.22 -6.85
CA SER A 83 -20.01 -2.47 -6.16
C SER A 83 -18.89 -2.98 -5.25
N LEU A 84 -17.62 -2.64 -5.52
CA LEU A 84 -16.50 -3.07 -4.68
C LEU A 84 -16.40 -2.22 -3.40
N ALA A 85 -16.53 -0.90 -3.53
CA ALA A 85 -16.58 0.00 -2.37
C ALA A 85 -17.79 -0.30 -1.46
N ALA A 86 -18.98 -0.49 -2.04
CA ALA A 86 -20.17 -0.90 -1.29
C ALA A 86 -20.04 -2.29 -0.66
N SER A 87 -19.42 -3.26 -1.35
CA SER A 87 -19.17 -4.60 -0.81
C SER A 87 -18.14 -4.60 0.33
N ALA A 88 -17.13 -3.73 0.27
CA ALA A 88 -16.14 -3.58 1.34
C ALA A 88 -16.77 -2.92 2.58
N ALA A 89 -17.54 -1.85 2.40
CA ALA A 89 -18.25 -1.18 3.49
C ALA A 89 -19.30 -2.10 4.15
N ALA A 90 -20.05 -2.87 3.37
CA ALA A 90 -21.00 -3.85 3.92
C ALA A 90 -20.29 -5.02 4.64
N ALA A 91 -19.18 -5.52 4.09
CA ALA A 91 -18.39 -6.57 4.72
C ALA A 91 -17.78 -6.12 6.06
N ALA A 92 -17.38 -4.86 6.19
CA ALA A 92 -16.89 -4.28 7.45
C ALA A 92 -17.97 -4.13 8.54
N SER A 93 -19.24 -4.44 8.24
CA SER A 93 -20.36 -4.39 9.19
C SER A 93 -20.94 -5.76 9.56
N ALA A 94 -20.43 -6.86 9.02
CA ALA A 94 -20.84 -8.21 9.40
C ALA A 94 -20.13 -8.66 10.69
N GLU A 95 -20.86 -9.26 11.65
CA GLU A 95 -20.25 -9.81 12.86
C GLU A 95 -19.47 -11.08 12.50
N VAL A 96 -18.14 -11.05 12.70
CA VAL A 96 -17.25 -12.18 12.41
C VAL A 96 -17.50 -13.30 13.42
N THR A 97 -17.65 -14.55 12.96
CA THR A 97 -17.82 -15.70 13.86
C THR A 97 -16.60 -15.84 14.77
N HIS A 98 -16.82 -15.96 16.09
CA HIS A 98 -15.79 -16.23 17.08
C HIS A 98 -15.88 -17.68 17.55
N LEU A 99 -14.74 -18.37 17.66
CA LEU A 99 -14.62 -19.78 18.03
C LEU A 99 -14.52 -19.96 19.55
N THR A 100 -15.10 -21.06 20.06
CA THR A 100 -14.67 -21.65 21.35
C THR A 100 -13.26 -22.21 21.22
N HIS A 101 -12.61 -22.50 22.35
CA HIS A 101 -11.35 -23.26 22.38
C HIS A 101 -11.52 -24.62 21.66
N ARG A 102 -12.67 -25.27 21.88
CA ARG A 102 -12.99 -26.57 21.28
C ARG A 102 -13.10 -26.49 19.76
N ASP A 103 -13.86 -25.52 19.23
CA ASP A 103 -14.05 -25.40 17.78
C ASP A 103 -12.72 -25.10 17.08
N ALA A 104 -11.86 -24.27 17.68
CA ALA A 104 -10.52 -24.02 17.16
C ALA A 104 -9.68 -25.31 17.08
N ALA A 105 -9.67 -26.12 18.15
CA ALA A 105 -8.96 -27.40 18.17
C ALA A 105 -9.51 -28.41 17.14
N GLU A 106 -10.84 -28.54 17.02
CA GLU A 106 -11.46 -29.43 16.03
C GLU A 106 -11.18 -28.98 14.59
N ILE A 107 -11.17 -27.67 14.32
CA ILE A 107 -10.87 -27.12 12.98
C ILE A 107 -9.41 -27.41 12.60
N ASP A 108 -8.46 -27.16 13.51
CA ASP A 108 -7.04 -27.45 13.30
C ASP A 108 -6.80 -28.95 13.04
N GLU A 109 -7.44 -29.85 13.80
CA GLU A 109 -7.39 -31.29 13.56
C GLU A 109 -7.94 -31.67 12.17
N GLN A 110 -9.03 -31.02 11.71
CA GLN A 110 -9.60 -31.28 10.38
C GLN A 110 -8.73 -30.77 9.24
N LEU A 111 -8.11 -29.59 9.40
CA LEU A 111 -7.17 -29.04 8.43
C LEU A 111 -5.95 -29.96 8.27
N MET A 112 -5.35 -30.39 9.39
CA MET A 112 -4.12 -31.17 9.39
C MET A 112 -4.31 -32.68 9.12
N GLY A 113 -5.48 -33.22 9.45
CA GLY A 113 -5.83 -34.62 9.20
C GLY A 113 -6.59 -34.81 7.88
N PRO A 114 -7.93 -34.94 7.89
CA PRO A 114 -8.75 -35.21 6.71
C PRO A 114 -8.54 -34.32 5.48
N LEU A 115 -8.13 -33.06 5.66
CA LEU A 115 -7.92 -32.10 4.56
C LEU A 115 -6.46 -32.03 4.08
N GLY A 116 -5.52 -32.69 4.77
CA GLY A 116 -4.16 -32.93 4.30
C GLY A 116 -3.22 -31.71 4.25
N PHE A 117 -3.55 -30.60 4.93
CA PHE A 117 -2.59 -29.51 5.11
C PHE A 117 -1.48 -29.95 6.07
N SER A 118 -0.22 -29.62 5.79
CA SER A 118 0.87 -29.88 6.74
C SER A 118 1.06 -28.72 7.71
N VAL A 119 1.60 -29.00 8.91
CA VAL A 119 1.80 -27.99 9.97
C VAL A 119 2.63 -26.80 9.47
N ASP A 120 3.67 -27.08 8.69
CA ASP A 120 4.55 -26.09 8.06
C ASP A 120 3.83 -25.23 7.01
N GLN A 121 2.87 -25.78 6.25
CA GLN A 121 2.07 -24.98 5.32
C GLN A 121 1.17 -23.98 6.04
N LEU A 122 0.48 -24.42 7.09
CA LEU A 122 -0.43 -23.53 7.86
C LEU A 122 0.38 -22.47 8.62
N MET A 123 1.49 -22.86 9.24
CA MET A 123 2.40 -21.99 9.99
C MET A 123 3.10 -20.95 9.08
N GLU A 124 3.50 -21.35 7.87
CA GLU A 124 4.09 -20.43 6.88
C GLU A 124 3.10 -19.32 6.48
N LEU A 125 1.84 -19.70 6.22
CA LEU A 125 0.77 -18.77 5.85
C LEU A 125 0.29 -17.93 7.04
N ALA A 126 0.31 -18.48 8.25
CA ALA A 126 -0.04 -17.78 9.49
C ALA A 126 1.00 -16.69 9.83
N GLY A 127 2.28 -17.03 9.92
CA GLY A 127 3.34 -16.06 10.19
C GLY A 127 3.49 -15.01 9.08
N LEU A 128 3.24 -15.36 7.81
CA LEU A 128 3.11 -14.39 6.72
C LEU A 128 1.93 -13.42 6.97
N SER A 129 0.77 -13.93 7.40
CA SER A 129 -0.40 -13.08 7.72
C SER A 129 -0.11 -12.11 8.88
N VAL A 130 0.69 -12.52 9.87
CA VAL A 130 1.16 -11.66 10.97
C VAL A 130 2.10 -10.58 10.45
N ALA A 131 3.09 -10.95 9.63
CA ALA A 131 4.03 -9.99 9.04
C ALA A 131 3.32 -8.95 8.14
N GLU A 132 2.32 -9.37 7.35
CA GLU A 132 1.50 -8.46 6.54
C GLU A 132 0.65 -7.53 7.42
N ALA A 133 0.00 -8.04 8.48
CA ALA A 133 -0.81 -7.21 9.38
C ALA A 133 0.03 -6.15 10.11
N VAL A 134 1.25 -6.52 10.55
CA VAL A 134 2.24 -5.57 11.11
C VAL A 134 2.61 -4.52 10.07
N ALA A 135 2.89 -4.92 8.82
CA ALA A 135 3.31 -4.02 7.75
C ALA A 135 2.19 -3.11 7.19
N GLU A 136 0.91 -3.47 7.33
CA GLU A 136 -0.22 -2.58 7.00
C GLU A 136 -0.28 -1.36 7.95
N VAL A 137 0.20 -1.51 9.19
CA VAL A 137 0.09 -0.48 10.24
C VAL A 137 1.41 0.25 10.49
N TYR A 138 2.47 -0.48 10.85
CA TYR A 138 3.63 0.09 11.50
C TYR A 138 4.74 0.40 10.49
N LYS A 139 4.57 1.50 9.75
CA LYS A 139 5.48 1.93 8.67
C LYS A 139 6.97 1.83 9.05
N LEU A 140 7.76 1.23 8.16
CA LEU A 140 9.22 1.07 8.26
C LEU A 140 9.99 2.35 8.63
N SER A 141 9.51 3.52 8.16
CA SER A 141 10.08 4.85 8.41
C SER A 141 9.99 5.31 9.88
N GLU A 142 9.17 4.64 10.67
CA GLU A 142 8.88 5.00 12.07
C GLU A 142 9.05 3.81 13.03
N HIS A 143 8.89 2.58 12.54
CA HIS A 143 8.90 1.35 13.32
C HIS A 143 9.75 0.30 12.60
N THR A 144 11.07 0.36 12.76
CA THR A 144 11.99 -0.54 12.05
C THR A 144 12.38 -1.75 12.89
N ARG A 145 12.43 -1.61 14.22
CA ARG A 145 13.04 -2.57 15.15
C ARG A 145 11.96 -3.40 15.82
N VAL A 146 12.05 -4.72 15.70
CA VAL A 146 11.00 -5.64 16.16
C VAL A 146 11.60 -6.69 17.10
N LEU A 147 11.07 -6.83 18.31
CA LEU A 147 11.31 -8.00 19.14
C LEU A 147 10.19 -9.02 18.90
N ILE A 148 10.53 -10.31 18.73
CA ILE A 148 9.56 -11.41 18.68
C ILE A 148 9.85 -12.34 19.84
N ILE A 149 8.86 -12.58 20.72
CA ILE A 149 9.01 -13.45 21.90
C ILE A 149 8.26 -14.76 21.64
N CYS A 150 9.00 -15.79 21.21
CA CYS A 150 8.48 -17.08 20.79
C CYS A 150 8.32 -18.06 21.97
N GLY A 151 7.13 -18.67 22.07
CA GLY A 151 6.87 -19.79 22.97
C GLY A 151 7.25 -21.16 22.39
N PRO A 152 7.11 -22.25 23.16
CA PRO A 152 7.52 -23.59 22.74
C PRO A 152 6.55 -24.27 21.74
N GLY A 153 5.32 -23.77 21.61
CA GLY A 153 4.27 -24.35 20.77
C GLY A 153 4.16 -23.70 19.39
N ASN A 154 3.07 -24.03 18.68
CA ASN A 154 2.83 -23.55 17.30
C ASN A 154 2.90 -22.02 17.19
N ASN A 155 2.28 -21.28 18.12
CA ASN A 155 2.29 -19.80 18.15
C ASN A 155 3.72 -19.22 18.11
N GLY A 156 4.68 -19.89 18.75
CA GLY A 156 6.09 -19.51 18.69
C GLY A 156 6.70 -19.75 17.30
N GLY A 157 6.33 -20.85 16.64
CA GLY A 157 6.68 -21.13 15.25
C GLY A 157 6.07 -20.11 14.26
N ASP A 158 4.82 -19.71 14.47
CA ASP A 158 4.18 -18.62 13.73
C ASP A 158 4.96 -17.30 13.90
N GLY A 159 5.46 -17.04 15.12
CA GLY A 159 6.39 -15.95 15.41
C GLY A 159 7.75 -16.05 14.70
N LEU A 160 8.35 -17.25 14.62
CA LEU A 160 9.60 -17.47 13.87
C LEU A 160 9.41 -17.22 12.36
N VAL A 161 8.28 -17.67 11.80
CA VAL A 161 7.91 -17.37 10.40
C VAL A 161 7.68 -15.87 10.20
N ALA A 162 6.95 -15.22 11.10
CA ALA A 162 6.71 -13.77 11.05
C ALA A 162 8.02 -12.97 11.10
N ALA A 163 8.97 -13.36 11.95
CA ALA A 163 10.31 -12.75 12.01
C ALA A 163 11.05 -12.84 10.66
N ARG A 164 10.98 -13.99 9.97
CA ARG A 164 11.59 -14.15 8.63
C ARG A 164 10.93 -13.24 7.58
N HIS A 165 9.60 -13.18 7.53
CA HIS A 165 8.90 -12.31 6.58
C HIS A 165 9.13 -10.82 6.87
N LEU A 166 9.15 -10.43 8.14
CA LEU A 166 9.48 -9.05 8.54
C LEU A 166 10.90 -8.65 8.12
N TYR A 167 11.89 -9.54 8.21
CA TYR A 167 13.21 -9.28 7.64
C TYR A 167 13.15 -9.04 6.12
N HIS A 168 12.41 -9.89 5.38
CA HIS A 168 12.23 -9.71 3.93
C HIS A 168 11.40 -8.47 3.56
N PHE A 169 10.55 -7.97 4.46
CA PHE A 169 9.82 -6.71 4.32
C PHE A 169 10.66 -5.48 4.73
N GLY A 170 11.90 -5.66 5.19
CA GLY A 170 12.85 -4.57 5.49
C GLY A 170 12.91 -4.14 6.96
N TYR A 171 12.21 -4.83 7.86
CA TYR A 171 12.32 -4.62 9.30
C TYR A 171 13.64 -5.23 9.84
N ARG A 172 13.98 -4.88 11.07
CA ARG A 172 15.10 -5.43 11.85
C ARG A 172 14.54 -6.26 13.01
N PRO A 173 14.15 -7.53 12.76
CA PRO A 173 13.70 -8.42 13.81
C PRO A 173 14.85 -8.88 14.70
N SER A 174 14.53 -9.14 15.97
CA SER A 174 15.33 -9.86 16.96
C SER A 174 14.41 -10.86 17.66
N VAL A 175 14.90 -12.06 18.00
CA VAL A 175 14.06 -13.15 18.48
C VAL A 175 14.48 -13.61 19.87
N CYS A 176 13.59 -13.49 20.84
CA CYS A 176 13.70 -14.18 22.12
C CYS A 176 12.95 -15.51 22.01
N TYR A 177 13.66 -16.65 22.10
CA TYR A 177 13.05 -17.99 22.04
C TYR A 177 13.57 -18.88 23.18
N PRO A 178 13.10 -18.69 24.44
CA PRO A 178 13.74 -19.26 25.63
C PRO A 178 13.62 -20.78 25.75
N LYS A 179 12.55 -21.37 25.19
CA LYS A 179 12.33 -22.83 25.21
C LYS A 179 12.16 -23.37 23.79
N ARG A 180 13.30 -23.55 23.11
CA ARG A 180 13.37 -24.15 21.77
C ARG A 180 12.82 -25.58 21.79
N THR A 181 11.82 -25.87 20.95
CA THR A 181 11.22 -27.22 20.89
C THR A 181 12.06 -28.16 20.01
N PRO A 182 12.50 -29.33 20.50
CA PRO A 182 13.38 -30.25 19.75
C PRO A 182 12.59 -31.09 18.73
N LYS A 183 12.05 -30.45 17.70
CA LYS A 183 11.47 -31.10 16.52
C LYS A 183 12.04 -30.47 15.24
N PRO A 184 12.23 -31.23 14.14
CA PRO A 184 12.86 -30.73 12.91
C PRO A 184 12.25 -29.44 12.33
N LEU A 185 10.92 -29.24 12.48
CA LEU A 185 10.22 -28.02 12.05
C LEU A 185 10.81 -26.76 12.72
N TYR A 186 10.79 -26.70 14.05
CA TYR A 186 11.31 -25.55 14.80
C TYR A 186 12.82 -25.37 14.63
N SER A 187 13.58 -26.47 14.54
CA SER A 187 15.00 -26.43 14.20
C SER A 187 15.24 -25.80 12.82
N GLY A 188 14.45 -26.17 11.81
CA GLY A 188 14.53 -25.60 10.47
C GLY A 188 14.17 -24.12 10.42
N LEU A 189 13.12 -23.69 11.13
CA LEU A 189 12.75 -22.27 11.25
C LEU A 189 13.86 -21.45 11.93
N VAL A 190 14.47 -21.99 12.99
CA VAL A 190 15.63 -21.38 13.65
C VAL A 190 16.81 -21.26 12.68
N THR A 191 17.17 -22.32 11.94
CA THR A 191 18.26 -22.27 10.95
C THR A 191 18.00 -21.29 9.81
N GLN A 192 16.73 -21.07 9.41
CA GLN A 192 16.36 -20.04 8.43
C GLN A 192 16.62 -18.63 8.96
N LEU A 193 16.31 -18.36 10.23
CA LEU A 193 16.55 -17.06 10.85
C LEU A 193 18.06 -16.82 11.08
N GLU A 194 18.77 -17.84 11.54
CA GLU A 194 20.23 -17.81 11.71
C GLU A 194 20.95 -17.59 10.36
N SER A 195 20.45 -18.15 9.25
CA SER A 195 21.03 -17.91 7.91
C SER A 195 20.78 -16.49 7.36
N LEU A 196 19.74 -15.80 7.86
CA LEU A 196 19.47 -14.38 7.59
C LEU A 196 20.21 -13.44 8.56
N SER A 197 21.05 -13.99 9.46
CA SER A 197 21.74 -13.24 10.53
C SER A 197 20.80 -12.49 11.48
N ILE A 198 19.58 -13.00 11.67
CA ILE A 198 18.60 -12.45 12.61
C ILE A 198 19.04 -12.83 14.04
N PRO A 199 19.29 -11.85 14.92
CA PRO A 199 19.85 -12.13 16.24
C PRO A 199 18.84 -12.84 17.15
N PHE A 200 19.31 -13.85 17.85
CA PHE A 200 18.60 -14.46 18.97
C PHE A 200 19.12 -13.89 20.29
N ILE A 201 18.20 -13.39 21.11
CA ILE A 201 18.47 -12.87 22.46
C ILE A 201 17.93 -13.90 23.46
N THR A 202 18.58 -14.09 24.61
CA THR A 202 18.04 -14.94 25.69
C THR A 202 16.88 -14.23 26.41
N ALA A 203 16.26 -14.84 27.42
CA ALA A 203 15.31 -14.10 28.25
C ALA A 203 16.04 -13.17 29.23
N GLU A 204 17.27 -13.56 29.59
CA GLU A 204 18.15 -12.97 30.59
C GLU A 204 18.97 -11.79 30.04
N ASP A 205 19.26 -11.77 28.74
CA ASP A 205 19.97 -10.69 28.02
C ASP A 205 19.00 -9.62 27.45
N LEU A 206 17.69 -9.73 27.68
CA LEU A 206 16.73 -8.69 27.26
C LEU A 206 16.89 -7.43 28.14
N PRO A 207 16.90 -6.22 27.54
CA PRO A 207 17.00 -4.99 28.32
C PRO A 207 15.72 -4.76 29.14
N ASP A 208 15.87 -4.30 30.38
CA ASP A 208 14.74 -4.00 31.27
C ASP A 208 13.80 -2.91 30.71
N ASP A 209 14.36 -1.97 29.94
CA ASP A 209 13.61 -0.95 29.20
C ASP A 209 13.56 -1.27 27.70
N LEU A 210 12.65 -2.18 27.35
CA LEU A 210 12.42 -2.63 25.96
C LEU A 210 12.07 -1.49 24.99
N SER A 211 11.61 -0.33 25.48
CA SER A 211 11.24 0.81 24.63
C SER A 211 12.42 1.47 23.93
N ARG A 212 13.62 1.35 24.50
CA ARG A 212 14.83 1.95 23.92
C ARG A 212 15.31 1.23 22.69
N GLU A 213 15.10 -0.09 22.61
CA GLU A 213 15.68 -0.94 21.57
C GLU A 213 14.68 -1.41 20.52
N PHE A 214 13.39 -1.47 20.85
CA PHE A 214 12.35 -1.99 19.96
C PHE A 214 11.23 -0.96 19.73
N ASP A 215 10.73 -0.90 18.50
CA ASP A 215 9.58 -0.07 18.12
C ASP A 215 8.27 -0.88 18.17
N ILE A 216 8.38 -2.20 17.97
CA ILE A 216 7.30 -3.20 17.98
C ILE A 216 7.76 -4.41 18.82
N ILE A 217 6.87 -4.97 19.63
CA ILE A 217 7.07 -6.26 20.29
C ILE A 217 5.94 -7.22 19.88
N ILE A 218 6.31 -8.37 19.31
CA ILE A 218 5.40 -9.44 18.93
C ILE A 218 5.37 -10.51 20.02
N ASP A 219 4.23 -10.61 20.69
CA ASP A 219 3.86 -11.68 21.59
C ASP A 219 3.45 -12.92 20.77
N ALA A 220 4.36 -13.90 20.75
CA ALA A 220 4.21 -15.20 20.10
C ALA A 220 4.35 -16.34 21.13
N MET A 221 4.01 -16.09 22.41
CA MET A 221 4.27 -17.04 23.49
C MET A 221 3.21 -18.14 23.57
N PHE A 222 1.93 -17.78 23.70
CA PHE A 222 0.83 -18.74 23.91
C PHE A 222 -0.38 -18.43 23.02
N GLY A 223 -0.67 -19.33 22.08
CA GLY A 223 -1.89 -19.29 21.26
C GLY A 223 -3.05 -20.06 21.91
N PHE A 224 -4.15 -20.24 21.17
CA PHE A 224 -5.40 -20.81 21.72
C PHE A 224 -5.26 -22.16 22.46
N SER A 225 -4.30 -23.02 22.09
CA SER A 225 -4.13 -24.35 22.68
C SER A 225 -3.35 -24.38 24.01
N PHE A 226 -3.09 -23.23 24.62
CA PHE A 226 -2.42 -23.13 25.92
C PHE A 226 -3.40 -23.30 27.10
N HIS A 227 -2.96 -24.00 28.15
CA HIS A 227 -3.77 -24.31 29.34
C HIS A 227 -2.97 -24.15 30.64
N GLY A 228 -3.65 -23.63 31.67
CA GLY A 228 -3.07 -23.40 33.00
C GLY A 228 -2.23 -22.12 33.08
N THR A 229 -1.56 -21.92 34.21
CA THR A 229 -0.74 -20.72 34.46
C THR A 229 0.57 -20.74 33.67
N PRO A 230 1.03 -19.60 33.12
CA PRO A 230 2.41 -19.40 32.67
C PRO A 230 3.44 -19.80 33.72
N ARG A 231 4.67 -20.15 33.29
CA ARG A 231 5.77 -20.60 34.16
C ARG A 231 7.11 -20.07 33.65
N PRO A 232 8.16 -20.00 34.49
CA PRO A 232 9.43 -19.35 34.14
C PRO A 232 10.06 -19.86 32.84
N PRO A 233 10.55 -18.98 31.95
CA PRO A 233 10.62 -17.53 32.08
C PRO A 233 9.40 -16.77 31.53
N PHE A 234 8.33 -17.45 31.11
CA PHE A 234 7.23 -16.81 30.38
C PHE A 234 6.27 -15.99 31.25
N ASP A 235 6.23 -16.26 32.55
CA ASP A 235 5.53 -15.42 33.53
C ASP A 235 6.23 -14.05 33.70
N ASP A 236 7.55 -14.01 33.88
CA ASP A 236 8.34 -12.77 33.90
C ASP A 236 8.19 -11.97 32.60
N LEU A 237 8.31 -12.63 31.45
CA LEU A 237 8.14 -12.00 30.13
C LEU A 237 6.73 -11.40 29.95
N ILE A 238 5.68 -12.08 30.40
CA ILE A 238 4.31 -11.53 30.41
C ILE A 238 4.22 -10.31 31.33
N GLN A 239 4.79 -10.37 32.54
CA GLN A 239 4.76 -9.24 33.49
C GLN A 239 5.56 -8.02 33.01
N ARG A 240 6.68 -8.21 32.29
CA ARG A 240 7.39 -7.12 31.59
C ARG A 240 6.47 -6.43 30.57
N LEU A 241 5.78 -7.19 29.72
CA LEU A 241 4.87 -6.64 28.71
C LEU A 241 3.61 -5.99 29.29
N VAL A 242 3.07 -6.51 30.40
CA VAL A 242 1.99 -5.86 31.15
C VAL A 242 2.46 -4.52 31.73
N SER A 243 3.67 -4.48 32.30
CA SER A 243 4.25 -3.26 32.88
C SER A 243 4.43 -2.13 31.85
N LEU A 244 4.82 -2.45 30.60
CA LEU A 244 4.92 -1.47 29.51
C LEU A 244 3.60 -0.74 29.19
N ALA A 245 2.45 -1.35 29.48
CA ALA A 245 1.13 -0.75 29.26
C ALA A 245 0.71 0.23 30.38
N VAL A 246 1.40 0.23 31.52
CA VAL A 246 1.06 1.03 32.72
C VAL A 246 1.85 2.35 32.80
N VAL A 247 3.02 2.43 32.17
CA VAL A 247 3.90 3.62 32.22
C VAL A 247 3.36 4.75 31.33
N GLY A 248 2.61 5.67 31.92
CA GLY A 248 2.20 6.93 31.29
C GLY A 248 3.30 8.01 31.32
N ASN A 249 3.26 8.92 30.35
CA ASN A 249 4.05 10.15 30.25
C ASN A 249 5.58 10.02 30.03
N SER A 250 6.01 9.21 29.06
CA SER A 250 7.28 9.46 28.32
C SER A 250 7.16 9.06 26.84
N ASP A 251 8.08 9.55 26.01
CA ASP A 251 8.00 9.42 24.55
C ASP A 251 8.01 7.96 24.04
N LYS A 252 7.04 7.66 23.17
CA LYS A 252 6.95 6.47 22.29
C LYS A 252 7.31 5.11 22.93
N ARG A 253 6.40 4.57 23.77
CA ARG A 253 6.41 3.14 24.10
C ARG A 253 6.28 2.26 22.84
N PRO A 254 6.81 1.02 22.83
CA PRO A 254 6.66 0.11 21.69
C PRO A 254 5.21 -0.32 21.52
N ALA A 255 4.84 -0.64 20.28
CA ALA A 255 3.55 -1.24 19.96
C ALA A 255 3.57 -2.74 20.25
N ILE A 256 2.57 -3.26 20.98
CA ILE A 256 2.49 -4.68 21.33
C ILE A 256 1.53 -5.39 20.37
N VAL A 257 1.98 -6.49 19.76
CA VAL A 257 1.25 -7.28 18.76
C VAL A 257 1.13 -8.72 19.24
N SER A 258 -0.08 -9.20 19.56
CA SER A 258 -0.28 -10.60 19.94
C SER A 258 -0.72 -11.47 18.76
N ILE A 259 -0.04 -12.60 18.58
CA ILE A 259 -0.44 -13.63 17.62
C ILE A 259 -1.53 -14.51 18.23
N ASP A 260 -2.64 -14.62 17.52
CA ASP A 260 -3.84 -15.43 17.76
C ASP A 260 -4.67 -15.08 19.01
N VAL A 261 -4.06 -15.13 20.19
CA VAL A 261 -4.62 -14.85 21.52
C VAL A 261 -3.55 -14.10 22.33
N PRO A 262 -3.88 -13.05 23.11
CA PRO A 262 -2.89 -12.39 23.94
C PRO A 262 -2.40 -13.30 25.06
N SER A 263 -1.08 -13.44 25.22
CA SER A 263 -0.53 -14.34 26.23
C SER A 263 -0.90 -13.90 27.65
N GLY A 264 -1.37 -14.86 28.44
CA GLY A 264 -1.94 -14.61 29.77
C GLY A 264 -3.44 -14.32 29.79
N TRP A 265 -4.15 -14.32 28.64
CA TRP A 265 -5.62 -14.29 28.61
C TRP A 265 -6.21 -15.70 28.62
N HIS A 266 -7.40 -15.86 29.19
CA HIS A 266 -8.21 -17.05 29.00
C HIS A 266 -8.87 -17.01 27.60
N VAL A 267 -8.81 -18.14 26.89
CA VAL A 267 -9.13 -18.27 25.44
C VAL A 267 -10.58 -17.91 25.10
N GLU A 268 -11.49 -17.98 26.07
CA GLU A 268 -12.90 -17.61 25.89
C GLU A 268 -13.33 -16.39 26.70
N GLU A 269 -12.91 -16.30 27.97
CA GLU A 269 -13.33 -15.22 28.88
C GLU A 269 -12.56 -13.91 28.66
N GLY A 270 -11.37 -13.98 28.07
CA GLY A 270 -10.46 -12.87 27.84
C GLY A 270 -9.50 -12.66 29.00
N ASP A 271 -9.17 -11.40 29.29
CA ASP A 271 -8.35 -11.08 30.45
C ASP A 271 -9.13 -11.30 31.77
N VAL A 272 -8.64 -12.24 32.58
CA VAL A 272 -9.17 -12.58 33.91
C VAL A 272 -8.14 -12.31 35.03
N ASP A 273 -6.84 -12.41 34.73
CA ASP A 273 -5.75 -12.37 35.71
C ASP A 273 -4.80 -11.14 35.56
N GLY A 274 -5.08 -10.22 34.64
CA GLY A 274 -4.24 -9.03 34.38
C GLY A 274 -3.19 -9.24 33.29
N GLY A 275 -3.53 -9.98 32.22
CA GLY A 275 -2.66 -10.29 31.09
C GLY A 275 -2.43 -9.12 30.12
N ILE A 276 -1.59 -9.37 29.10
CA ILE A 276 -1.05 -8.37 28.16
C ILE A 276 -2.15 -7.51 27.53
N LYS A 277 -1.88 -6.22 27.29
CA LYS A 277 -2.77 -5.29 26.58
C LYS A 277 -2.19 -4.92 25.21
N PRO A 278 -2.37 -5.76 24.18
CA PRO A 278 -1.81 -5.50 22.86
C PRO A 278 -2.51 -4.34 22.14
N ASP A 279 -1.73 -3.59 21.36
CA ASP A 279 -2.25 -2.59 20.42
C ASP A 279 -2.82 -3.26 19.16
N MET A 280 -2.24 -4.39 18.77
CA MET A 280 -2.69 -5.22 17.67
C MET A 280 -2.94 -6.67 18.08
N LEU A 281 -4.10 -7.22 17.72
CA LEU A 281 -4.37 -8.66 17.77
C LEU A 281 -4.47 -9.19 16.34
N VAL A 282 -3.71 -10.24 16.02
CA VAL A 282 -3.80 -10.96 14.73
C VAL A 282 -4.38 -12.35 14.97
N SER A 283 -5.71 -12.46 14.93
CA SER A 283 -6.39 -13.75 15.06
C SER A 283 -6.17 -14.62 13.83
N LEU A 284 -5.77 -15.88 14.02
CA LEU A 284 -5.55 -16.85 12.94
C LEU A 284 -6.76 -17.77 12.77
N THR A 285 -7.04 -18.22 11.54
CA THR A 285 -8.19 -19.07 11.16
C THR A 285 -9.54 -18.37 11.32
N ALA A 286 -9.91 -18.04 12.55
CA ALA A 286 -11.01 -17.17 12.95
C ALA A 286 -10.73 -16.66 14.39
N PRO A 287 -11.30 -15.51 14.81
CA PRO A 287 -11.15 -15.00 16.17
C PRO A 287 -11.57 -16.02 17.23
N LYS A 288 -10.83 -16.11 18.34
CA LYS A 288 -11.27 -16.84 19.53
C LYS A 288 -12.20 -15.97 20.37
N LEU A 289 -13.07 -16.56 21.20
CA LEU A 289 -14.06 -15.83 22.01
C LEU A 289 -13.44 -14.72 22.87
N CYS A 290 -12.22 -14.90 23.38
CA CYS A 290 -11.45 -13.86 24.08
C CYS A 290 -11.33 -12.54 23.31
N ALA A 291 -11.30 -12.58 21.97
CA ALA A 291 -11.17 -11.40 21.12
C ALA A 291 -12.39 -10.46 21.23
N LYS A 292 -13.55 -10.93 21.72
CA LYS A 292 -14.69 -10.04 22.06
C LYS A 292 -14.37 -9.09 23.23
N LYS A 293 -13.26 -9.30 23.95
CA LYS A 293 -12.73 -8.42 25.01
C LYS A 293 -11.55 -7.56 24.54
N PHE A 294 -11.09 -7.69 23.30
CA PHE A 294 -9.98 -6.90 22.76
C PHE A 294 -10.39 -5.42 22.61
N THR A 295 -9.54 -4.51 23.09
CA THR A 295 -9.79 -3.05 23.11
C THR A 295 -8.69 -2.25 22.41
N GLY A 296 -7.67 -2.89 21.85
CA GLY A 296 -6.61 -2.22 21.10
C GLY A 296 -7.11 -1.63 19.77
N PRO A 297 -6.39 -0.66 19.18
CA PRO A 297 -6.81 0.03 17.96
C PRO A 297 -6.84 -0.86 16.70
N HIS A 298 -6.22 -2.05 16.70
CA HIS A 298 -6.03 -2.86 15.49
C HIS A 298 -6.37 -4.35 15.72
N HIS A 299 -7.48 -4.83 15.16
CA HIS A 299 -7.79 -6.26 15.11
C HIS A 299 -7.68 -6.74 13.65
N PHE A 300 -6.96 -7.83 13.43
CA PHE A 300 -6.80 -8.47 12.14
C PHE A 300 -7.24 -9.94 12.21
N LEU A 301 -7.75 -10.42 11.08
CA LEU A 301 -7.91 -11.83 10.77
C LEU A 301 -6.84 -12.23 9.74
N GLY A 302 -6.06 -13.26 10.07
CA GLY A 302 -5.07 -13.89 9.21
C GLY A 302 -5.35 -15.39 9.03
N GLY A 303 -4.49 -16.06 8.24
CA GLY A 303 -4.68 -17.47 7.92
C GLY A 303 -5.71 -17.70 6.82
N ARG A 304 -5.52 -17.05 5.66
CA ARG A 304 -6.38 -17.15 4.46
C ARG A 304 -6.26 -18.52 3.74
N PHE A 305 -6.54 -19.61 4.46
CA PHE A 305 -6.50 -20.98 3.94
C PHE A 305 -7.77 -21.81 4.22
N ILE A 306 -8.75 -21.27 4.97
CA ILE A 306 -9.95 -22.01 5.39
C ILE A 306 -10.83 -22.40 4.19
N PRO A 307 -11.03 -23.71 3.92
CA PRO A 307 -11.76 -24.16 2.75
C PRO A 307 -13.28 -24.20 3.01
N PRO A 308 -14.13 -24.13 1.95
CA PRO A 308 -15.59 -24.09 2.10
C PRO A 308 -16.24 -25.18 2.98
N PRO A 309 -15.75 -26.44 3.04
CA PRO A 309 -16.32 -27.44 3.96
C PRO A 309 -16.22 -27.03 5.43
N ILE A 310 -15.13 -26.37 5.85
CA ILE A 310 -14.96 -25.87 7.23
C ILE A 310 -15.88 -24.67 7.49
N LEU A 311 -15.92 -23.71 6.55
CA LEU A 311 -16.83 -22.56 6.63
C LEU A 311 -18.29 -23.01 6.82
N ASN A 312 -18.72 -23.99 6.03
CA ASN A 312 -20.07 -24.52 6.07
C ASN A 312 -20.35 -25.37 7.32
N LYS A 313 -19.40 -26.20 7.77
CA LYS A 313 -19.59 -27.06 8.96
C LYS A 313 -19.70 -26.24 10.25
N TYR A 314 -18.88 -25.20 10.41
CA TYR A 314 -18.82 -24.39 11.64
C TYR A 314 -19.57 -23.05 11.53
N GLY A 315 -20.28 -22.79 10.43
CA GLY A 315 -21.04 -21.55 10.24
C GLY A 315 -20.18 -20.28 10.27
N LEU A 316 -18.96 -20.34 9.72
CA LEU A 316 -17.96 -19.28 9.85
C LEU A 316 -18.27 -18.13 8.90
N GLN A 317 -18.77 -17.02 9.46
CA GLN A 317 -18.91 -15.74 8.79
C GLN A 317 -17.56 -15.01 8.86
N LEU A 318 -16.75 -15.18 7.81
CA LEU A 318 -15.45 -14.51 7.66
C LEU A 318 -15.54 -13.44 6.55
N PRO A 319 -14.91 -12.27 6.73
CA PRO A 319 -14.90 -11.21 5.72
C PRO A 319 -14.08 -11.59 4.47
N PRO A 320 -14.40 -11.00 3.30
CA PRO A 320 -13.61 -11.18 2.08
C PRO A 320 -12.27 -10.45 2.19
N TYR A 321 -11.18 -11.20 2.13
CA TYR A 321 -9.82 -10.66 2.10
C TYR A 321 -9.56 -9.81 0.84
N PRO A 322 -8.94 -8.62 0.95
CA PRO A 322 -8.75 -7.72 -0.17
C PRO A 322 -7.67 -8.23 -1.14
N GLY A 323 -8.03 -8.43 -2.41
CA GLY A 323 -7.09 -8.81 -3.46
C GLY A 323 -6.31 -10.10 -3.11
N THR A 324 -4.98 -9.98 -3.04
CA THR A 324 -4.04 -11.06 -2.69
C THR A 324 -3.63 -11.09 -1.22
N SER A 325 -4.10 -10.16 -0.38
CA SER A 325 -3.72 -10.04 1.04
C SER A 325 -3.99 -11.32 1.84
N MET A 326 -3.07 -11.74 2.68
CA MET A 326 -3.20 -12.88 3.60
C MET A 326 -3.82 -12.49 4.95
N CYS A 327 -3.84 -11.20 5.28
CA CYS A 327 -4.60 -10.64 6.39
C CYS A 327 -5.76 -9.73 5.92
N VAL A 328 -6.73 -9.48 6.81
CA VAL A 328 -7.78 -8.48 6.65
C VAL A 328 -8.15 -7.87 7.99
N ARG A 329 -8.30 -6.55 8.05
CA ARG A 329 -8.70 -5.82 9.27
C ARG A 329 -10.15 -6.10 9.63
N ILE A 330 -10.42 -6.31 10.92
CA ILE A 330 -11.73 -6.62 11.49
C ILE A 330 -12.01 -5.76 12.74
N GLY A 331 -13.20 -5.90 13.33
CA GLY A 331 -13.62 -5.10 14.49
C GLY A 331 -14.02 -3.67 14.13
N LYS A 332 -14.00 -2.77 15.11
CA LYS A 332 -14.32 -1.35 14.87
C LYS A 332 -13.22 -0.69 14.06
N ALA A 333 -13.60 0.03 12.99
CA ALA A 333 -12.69 0.96 12.34
C ALA A 333 -12.20 2.00 13.37
N PRO A 334 -10.89 2.32 13.40
CA PRO A 334 -10.35 3.28 14.35
C PRO A 334 -10.96 4.66 14.14
N SER A 335 -11.21 5.39 15.22
CA SER A 335 -11.64 6.79 15.17
C SER A 335 -10.46 7.67 14.72
N VAL A 336 -10.37 7.90 13.41
CA VAL A 336 -9.28 8.68 12.81
C VAL A 336 -9.40 10.15 13.22
N ASP A 337 -8.51 10.60 14.10
CA ASP A 337 -8.26 12.03 14.27
C ASP A 337 -7.57 12.56 12.99
N ILE A 338 -8.28 13.43 12.27
CA ILE A 338 -7.80 14.04 11.03
C ILE A 338 -6.54 14.90 11.29
N SER A 339 -6.33 15.40 12.52
CA SER A 339 -5.17 16.20 12.87
C SER A 339 -3.86 15.38 12.96
N SER A 340 -3.96 14.09 13.33
CA SER A 340 -2.81 13.19 13.47
C SER A 340 -2.36 12.54 12.15
N LEU A 341 -3.16 12.63 11.08
CA LEU A 341 -2.81 12.18 9.72
C LEU A 341 -1.67 12.97 9.04
N ARG A 342 -1.03 13.92 9.75
CA ARG A 342 -0.02 14.81 9.19
C ARG A 342 1.35 14.12 9.10
N GLU A 343 1.65 13.56 7.94
CA GLU A 343 2.95 13.00 7.63
C GLU A 343 4.07 14.07 7.61
N ASN A 344 5.26 13.70 8.10
CA ASN A 344 6.45 14.54 8.06
C ASN A 344 7.23 14.29 6.77
N TYR A 345 6.94 15.07 5.73
CA TYR A 345 7.60 14.96 4.43
C TYR A 345 9.11 15.26 4.50
N ILE A 346 9.91 14.20 4.44
CA ILE A 346 11.36 14.30 4.20
C ILE A 346 11.57 14.39 2.68
N SER A 347 11.94 15.58 2.22
CA SER A 347 12.21 15.88 0.81
C SER A 347 13.49 16.72 0.71
N PRO A 348 14.38 16.50 -0.28
CA PRO A 348 15.56 17.32 -0.45
C PRO A 348 15.21 18.80 -0.69
N GLU A 349 16.07 19.69 -0.22
CA GLU A 349 15.86 21.13 -0.27
C GLU A 349 15.84 21.65 -1.73
N LEU A 350 14.71 22.23 -2.15
CA LEU A 350 14.56 22.88 -3.44
C LEU A 350 15.10 24.32 -3.39
N LEU A 351 16.34 24.50 -3.83
CA LEU A 351 16.96 25.82 -3.96
C LEU A 351 16.69 26.42 -5.36
N GLU A 352 16.50 27.73 -5.46
CA GLU A 352 16.24 28.41 -6.74
C GLU A 352 17.39 28.19 -7.76
N SER A 353 18.62 28.03 -7.29
CA SER A 353 19.80 27.71 -8.09
C SER A 353 19.76 26.32 -8.76
N GLN A 354 18.85 25.44 -8.34
CA GLN A 354 18.64 24.10 -8.92
C GLN A 354 17.48 24.06 -9.93
N VAL A 355 16.74 25.18 -10.07
CA VAL A 355 15.56 25.32 -10.92
C VAL A 355 15.97 25.85 -12.30
N MET A 356 15.46 25.22 -13.37
CA MET A 356 15.74 25.66 -14.74
C MET A 356 15.27 27.11 -14.99
N PRO A 357 15.93 27.88 -15.85
CA PRO A 357 15.49 29.23 -16.21
C PRO A 357 14.09 29.27 -16.86
N ASP A 358 13.76 28.24 -17.64
CA ASP A 358 12.50 28.10 -18.37
C ASP A 358 11.53 27.15 -17.63
N PRO A 359 10.27 27.57 -17.37
CA PRO A 359 9.33 26.77 -16.58
C PRO A 359 8.78 25.53 -17.32
N PHE A 360 8.78 25.50 -18.65
CA PHE A 360 8.37 24.33 -19.42
C PHE A 360 9.46 23.26 -19.41
N ASP A 361 10.72 23.65 -19.49
CA ASP A 361 11.85 22.71 -19.34
C ASP A 361 11.96 22.22 -17.89
N GLN A 362 11.64 23.06 -16.90
CA GLN A 362 11.50 22.62 -15.51
C GLN A 362 10.36 21.62 -15.31
N PHE A 363 9.18 21.86 -15.93
CA PHE A 363 8.08 20.91 -15.88
C PHE A 363 8.48 19.57 -16.51
N ARG A 364 9.06 19.60 -17.71
CA ARG A 364 9.53 18.40 -18.43
C ARG A 364 10.51 17.58 -17.60
N LYS A 365 11.55 18.21 -17.06
CA LYS A 365 12.50 17.58 -16.13
C LYS A 365 11.79 16.83 -14.99
N TRP A 366 10.85 17.48 -14.29
CA TRP A 366 10.13 16.83 -13.20
C TRP A 366 9.10 15.79 -13.65
N PHE A 367 8.51 15.95 -14.83
CA PHE A 367 7.60 14.97 -15.42
C PHE A 367 8.35 13.70 -15.84
N ASP A 368 9.54 13.85 -16.43
CA ASP A 368 10.41 12.73 -16.78
C ASP A 368 10.96 12.03 -15.53
N GLU A 369 11.30 12.78 -14.47
CA GLU A 369 11.61 12.22 -13.14
C GLU A 369 10.40 11.44 -12.56
N ALA A 370 9.17 11.93 -12.71
CA ALA A 370 7.95 11.26 -12.23
C ALA A 370 7.65 9.96 -13.01
N VAL A 371 7.83 9.98 -14.34
CA VAL A 371 7.71 8.79 -15.19
C VAL A 371 8.80 7.77 -14.85
N THR A 372 10.04 8.22 -14.62
CA THR A 372 11.18 7.36 -14.27
C THR A 372 11.03 6.70 -12.90
N ALA A 373 10.43 7.42 -11.93
CA ALA A 373 10.08 6.88 -10.62
C ALA A 373 8.88 5.90 -10.65
N GLY A 374 8.22 5.71 -11.80
CA GLY A 374 7.15 4.74 -11.96
C GLY A 374 5.79 5.17 -11.40
N LEU A 375 5.59 6.47 -11.14
CA LEU A 375 4.35 7.00 -10.57
C LEU A 375 3.12 6.56 -11.38
N ARG A 376 2.01 6.31 -10.69
CA ARG A 376 0.75 5.94 -11.33
C ARG A 376 0.08 7.16 -11.98
N GLU A 377 -0.08 7.12 -13.30
CA GLU A 377 -0.73 8.15 -14.11
C GLU A 377 -0.15 9.58 -13.86
N PRO A 378 1.16 9.81 -14.06
CA PRO A 378 1.83 11.07 -13.71
C PRO A 378 1.34 12.26 -14.54
N ASN A 379 0.64 12.00 -15.63
CA ASN A 379 -0.03 12.97 -16.49
C ASN A 379 -1.48 13.30 -16.06
N ALA A 380 -1.96 12.75 -14.94
CA ALA A 380 -3.23 13.16 -14.34
C ALA A 380 -3.08 14.49 -13.61
N MET A 381 -3.99 15.43 -13.89
CA MET A 381 -3.99 16.78 -13.31
C MET A 381 -5.41 17.25 -13.01
N ALA A 382 -5.60 18.04 -11.95
CA ALA A 382 -6.88 18.69 -11.70
C ALA A 382 -7.01 19.95 -12.56
N LEU A 383 -8.08 20.04 -13.35
CA LEU A 383 -8.46 21.21 -14.13
C LEU A 383 -9.49 22.04 -13.34
N THR A 384 -9.09 23.22 -12.91
CA THR A 384 -9.97 24.23 -12.31
C THR A 384 -10.36 25.28 -13.36
N THR A 385 -11.63 25.64 -13.38
CA THR A 385 -12.23 26.68 -14.24
C THR A 385 -13.27 27.43 -13.43
N VAL A 386 -13.61 28.65 -13.83
CA VAL A 386 -14.54 29.54 -13.14
C VAL A 386 -15.61 29.98 -14.14
N ASN A 387 -16.89 29.90 -13.77
CA ASN A 387 -17.98 30.38 -14.64
C ASN A 387 -18.23 31.89 -14.48
N LYS A 388 -19.15 32.48 -15.24
CA LYS A 388 -19.45 33.92 -15.18
C LYS A 388 -19.88 34.45 -13.79
N GLU A 389 -20.48 33.61 -12.94
CA GLU A 389 -20.82 34.00 -11.56
C GLU A 389 -19.63 33.90 -10.58
N GLY A 390 -18.40 33.72 -11.07
CA GLY A 390 -17.20 33.64 -10.24
C GLY A 390 -17.07 32.32 -9.47
N LYS A 391 -17.89 31.30 -9.77
CA LYS A 391 -17.90 30.03 -9.03
C LYS A 391 -16.90 29.03 -9.62
N PRO A 392 -15.85 28.63 -8.88
CA PRO A 392 -14.90 27.63 -9.36
C PRO A 392 -15.51 26.22 -9.42
N SER A 393 -15.01 25.41 -10.34
CA SER A 393 -15.21 23.96 -10.37
C SER A 393 -13.88 23.26 -10.63
N SER A 394 -13.67 22.05 -10.13
CA SER A 394 -12.45 21.26 -10.36
C SER A 394 -12.78 19.81 -10.72
N ARG A 395 -11.97 19.17 -11.57
CA ARG A 395 -12.05 17.73 -11.89
C ARG A 395 -10.70 17.22 -12.40
N MET A 396 -10.42 15.94 -12.26
CA MET A 396 -9.26 15.33 -12.93
C MET A 396 -9.44 15.28 -14.45
N VAL A 397 -8.36 15.56 -15.18
CA VAL A 397 -8.18 15.37 -16.62
C VAL A 397 -6.78 14.77 -16.86
N LEU A 398 -6.52 14.30 -18.08
CA LEU A 398 -5.18 13.82 -18.48
C LEU A 398 -4.52 14.85 -19.40
N LEU A 399 -3.29 15.25 -19.06
CA LEU A 399 -2.37 15.92 -19.97
C LEU A 399 -2.06 14.99 -21.16
N LYS A 400 -1.96 15.58 -22.36
CA LYS A 400 -1.69 14.87 -23.62
C LYS A 400 -0.51 15.43 -24.42
N GLY A 401 -0.06 16.63 -24.13
CA GLY A 401 1.15 17.23 -24.70
C GLY A 401 1.65 18.40 -23.86
N VAL A 402 2.94 18.71 -23.96
CA VAL A 402 3.54 19.92 -23.40
C VAL A 402 4.69 20.38 -24.30
N ASP A 403 4.58 21.60 -24.82
CA ASP A 403 5.56 22.20 -25.72
C ASP A 403 6.07 23.55 -25.17
N LYS A 404 6.61 24.40 -26.05
CA LYS A 404 7.06 25.76 -25.67
C LYS A 404 5.95 26.82 -25.77
N GLN A 405 4.76 26.43 -26.20
CA GLN A 405 3.58 27.27 -26.30
C GLN A 405 2.71 27.08 -25.05
N GLY A 406 2.42 25.82 -24.67
CA GLY A 406 1.59 25.53 -23.50
C GLY A 406 1.45 24.04 -23.13
N PHE A 407 0.43 23.77 -22.32
CA PHE A 407 -0.01 22.44 -21.90
C PHE A 407 -1.26 22.05 -22.70
N VAL A 408 -1.38 20.79 -23.11
CA VAL A 408 -2.45 20.33 -24.04
C VAL A 408 -3.35 19.27 -23.40
N TRP A 409 -4.65 19.53 -23.37
CA TRP A 409 -5.68 18.60 -22.90
C TRP A 409 -7.04 18.83 -23.57
N TYR A 410 -7.97 17.88 -23.41
CA TYR A 410 -9.22 17.80 -24.19
C TYR A 410 -10.48 17.83 -23.31
N THR A 411 -11.58 18.39 -23.82
CA THR A 411 -12.90 18.38 -23.16
C THR A 411 -14.06 18.34 -24.16
N ASN A 412 -15.23 17.90 -23.74
CA ASN A 412 -16.46 17.89 -24.56
C ASN A 412 -17.06 19.32 -24.63
N TYR A 413 -17.55 19.75 -25.82
CA TYR A 413 -18.23 21.04 -26.05
C TYR A 413 -19.43 21.29 -25.16
N GLY A 414 -20.31 20.28 -25.01
CA GLY A 414 -21.49 20.39 -24.14
C GLY A 414 -21.15 20.20 -22.66
N GLY A 415 -19.88 19.99 -22.32
CA GLY A 415 -19.43 19.80 -20.95
C GLY A 415 -19.23 21.14 -20.23
N ARG A 416 -19.61 21.20 -18.95
CA ARG A 416 -19.49 22.40 -18.09
C ARG A 416 -18.18 23.16 -18.27
N LYS A 417 -17.04 22.45 -18.32
CA LYS A 417 -15.72 23.05 -18.52
C LYS A 417 -15.60 23.88 -19.80
N ALA A 418 -16.15 23.44 -20.93
CA ALA A 418 -16.10 24.19 -22.18
C ALA A 418 -17.03 25.42 -22.13
N HIS A 419 -18.13 25.35 -21.38
CA HIS A 419 -19.00 26.51 -21.14
C HIS A 419 -18.33 27.53 -20.19
N ASP A 420 -17.84 27.10 -19.02
CA ASP A 420 -17.06 27.94 -18.09
C ASP A 420 -15.98 28.71 -18.88
N LEU A 421 -15.20 28.01 -19.72
CA LEU A 421 -14.11 28.57 -20.53
C LEU A 421 -14.55 29.44 -21.71
N SER A 422 -15.80 29.32 -22.17
CA SER A 422 -16.37 30.22 -23.18
C SER A 422 -16.84 31.56 -22.59
N GLU A 423 -17.08 31.60 -21.27
CA GLU A 423 -17.47 32.82 -20.55
C GLU A 423 -16.27 33.48 -19.85
N ASN A 424 -15.28 32.68 -19.44
CA ASN A 424 -14.07 33.13 -18.76
C ASN A 424 -12.87 32.24 -19.15
N PRO A 425 -11.93 32.72 -19.97
CA PRO A 425 -10.80 31.91 -20.44
C PRO A 425 -9.71 31.68 -19.38
N ASN A 426 -9.94 31.97 -18.09
CA ASN A 426 -8.94 31.72 -17.06
C ASN A 426 -9.08 30.32 -16.46
N ALA A 427 -7.98 29.56 -16.42
CA ALA A 427 -7.92 28.22 -15.86
C ALA A 427 -6.70 28.02 -14.96
N ALA A 428 -6.77 26.98 -14.11
CA ALA A 428 -5.64 26.49 -13.35
C ALA A 428 -5.51 24.96 -13.49
N LEU A 429 -4.27 24.49 -13.61
CA LEU A 429 -3.88 23.08 -13.56
C LEU A 429 -3.15 22.77 -12.27
N LEU A 430 -3.43 21.61 -11.68
CA LEU A 430 -2.72 21.11 -10.51
C LEU A 430 -2.24 19.67 -10.74
N PHE A 431 -0.92 19.47 -10.75
CA PHE A 431 -0.29 18.15 -10.64
C PHE A 431 0.07 17.90 -9.19
N TYR A 432 -0.25 16.72 -8.66
CA TYR A 432 0.09 16.32 -7.29
C TYR A 432 0.79 14.96 -7.32
N TRP A 433 2.11 14.99 -7.20
CA TRP A 433 2.98 13.82 -7.24
C TRP A 433 3.36 13.45 -5.81
N ASN A 434 2.43 12.81 -5.10
CA ASN A 434 2.53 12.48 -3.68
C ASN A 434 3.82 11.73 -3.34
N GLU A 435 4.13 10.68 -4.12
CA GLU A 435 5.32 9.83 -3.99
C GLU A 435 6.66 10.60 -4.16
N MET A 436 6.62 11.81 -4.73
CA MET A 436 7.79 12.70 -4.90
C MET A 436 7.77 13.92 -3.97
N ASN A 437 6.74 14.07 -3.12
CA ASN A 437 6.50 15.27 -2.30
C ASN A 437 6.44 16.58 -3.12
N ARG A 438 5.92 16.54 -4.36
CA ARG A 438 5.92 17.65 -5.33
C ARG A 438 4.54 18.05 -5.82
N GLN A 439 4.38 19.34 -6.11
CA GLN A 439 3.21 19.93 -6.75
C GLN A 439 3.64 20.90 -7.86
N VAL A 440 2.91 20.89 -8.98
CA VAL A 440 3.04 21.91 -10.03
C VAL A 440 1.71 22.63 -10.20
N ARG A 441 1.74 23.97 -10.19
CA ARG A 441 0.60 24.83 -10.56
C ARG A 441 0.91 25.55 -11.86
N VAL A 442 -0.05 25.51 -12.78
CA VAL A 442 -0.04 26.31 -14.02
C VAL A 442 -1.32 27.12 -14.04
N GLU A 443 -1.21 28.45 -14.14
CA GLU A 443 -2.34 29.39 -14.07
C GLU A 443 -2.23 30.35 -15.26
N GLY A 444 -3.30 30.51 -16.04
CA GLY A 444 -3.26 31.33 -17.27
C GLY A 444 -4.51 31.26 -18.14
N SER A 445 -4.39 31.86 -19.33
CA SER A 445 -5.46 31.95 -20.35
C SER A 445 -5.64 30.65 -21.14
N VAL A 446 -6.75 30.57 -21.88
CA VAL A 446 -7.27 29.38 -22.55
C VAL A 446 -7.69 29.69 -23.98
N GLU A 447 -7.04 29.01 -24.92
CA GLU A 447 -7.34 29.08 -26.35
C GLU A 447 -7.69 27.69 -26.90
N LYS A 448 -8.29 27.68 -28.09
CA LYS A 448 -8.69 26.45 -28.79
C LYS A 448 -7.59 26.05 -29.78
N VAL A 449 -7.14 24.80 -29.74
CA VAL A 449 -6.18 24.29 -30.75
C VAL A 449 -6.87 24.13 -32.12
N PRO A 450 -6.10 24.02 -33.23
CA PRO A 450 -6.65 23.81 -34.57
C PRO A 450 -7.59 22.59 -34.68
N GLU A 451 -8.64 22.74 -35.49
CA GLU A 451 -9.67 21.71 -35.70
C GLU A 451 -9.06 20.38 -36.21
N GLU A 452 -8.06 20.44 -37.10
CA GLU A 452 -7.34 19.28 -37.63
C GLU A 452 -6.64 18.45 -36.54
N GLU A 453 -5.95 19.08 -35.60
CA GLU A 453 -5.28 18.40 -34.49
C GLU A 453 -6.31 17.70 -33.58
N SER A 454 -7.45 18.37 -33.37
CA SER A 454 -8.56 17.85 -32.58
C SER A 454 -9.28 16.66 -33.25
N GLU A 455 -9.55 16.71 -34.57
CA GLU A 455 -10.04 15.56 -35.35
C GLU A 455 -9.03 14.41 -35.30
N LYS A 456 -7.73 14.69 -35.52
CA LYS A 456 -6.64 13.70 -35.49
C LYS A 456 -6.54 12.97 -34.15
N TYR A 457 -6.63 13.69 -33.03
CA TYR A 457 -6.72 13.07 -31.70
C TYR A 457 -8.02 12.28 -31.51
N PHE A 458 -9.17 12.76 -31.97
CA PHE A 458 -10.41 12.02 -31.86
C PHE A 458 -10.34 10.66 -32.58
N HIS A 459 -9.85 10.66 -33.82
CA HIS A 459 -9.69 9.45 -34.63
C HIS A 459 -8.62 8.49 -34.08
N SER A 460 -7.63 8.97 -33.31
CA SER A 460 -6.65 8.10 -32.65
C SER A 460 -7.23 7.33 -31.44
N ARG A 461 -8.43 7.67 -30.95
CA ARG A 461 -9.05 6.99 -29.79
C ARG A 461 -9.73 5.69 -30.21
N PRO A 462 -9.71 4.62 -29.39
CA PRO A 462 -10.46 3.38 -29.67
C PRO A 462 -11.95 3.63 -29.92
N ARG A 463 -12.59 2.86 -30.80
CA ARG A 463 -13.98 3.13 -31.26
C ARG A 463 -15.00 3.29 -30.13
N GLY A 464 -14.99 2.42 -29.12
CA GLY A 464 -15.87 2.57 -27.94
C GLY A 464 -15.61 3.83 -27.11
N SER A 465 -14.38 4.36 -27.12
CA SER A 465 -14.05 5.66 -26.51
C SER A 465 -14.49 6.87 -27.35
N GLN A 466 -14.61 6.72 -28.67
CA GLN A 466 -15.24 7.71 -29.54
C GLN A 466 -16.75 7.75 -29.27
N LEU A 467 -17.43 6.60 -29.42
CA LEU A 467 -18.89 6.44 -29.21
C LEU A 467 -19.30 6.86 -27.79
N GLY A 468 -18.59 6.39 -26.77
CA GLY A 468 -18.87 6.74 -25.37
C GLY A 468 -18.72 8.24 -25.07
N ALA A 469 -17.88 8.97 -25.80
CA ALA A 469 -17.71 10.43 -25.65
C ALA A 469 -18.82 11.24 -26.35
N ILE A 470 -19.48 10.67 -27.38
CA ILE A 470 -20.65 11.27 -28.04
C ILE A 470 -21.91 11.03 -27.20
N VAL A 471 -22.09 9.79 -26.72
CA VAL A 471 -23.23 9.37 -25.88
C VAL A 471 -23.25 10.10 -24.53
N SER A 472 -22.09 10.22 -23.90
CA SER A 472 -21.97 10.79 -22.55
C SER A 472 -21.92 12.33 -22.61
N LYS A 473 -23.10 12.97 -22.65
CA LYS A 473 -23.24 14.42 -22.41
C LYS A 473 -22.69 14.74 -21.01
N GLN A 474 -21.44 15.23 -20.98
CA GLN A 474 -20.70 15.39 -19.73
C GLN A 474 -21.32 16.51 -18.91
N SER A 475 -21.54 16.27 -17.61
CA SER A 475 -22.16 17.22 -16.68
C SER A 475 -23.67 17.50 -16.86
N THR A 476 -24.41 16.72 -17.67
CA THR A 476 -25.88 16.73 -17.65
C THR A 476 -26.46 15.64 -16.76
N VAL A 477 -27.57 15.90 -16.08
CA VAL A 477 -28.35 14.86 -15.36
C VAL A 477 -28.96 13.88 -16.38
N ILE A 478 -28.99 12.59 -16.04
CA ILE A 478 -29.57 11.52 -16.85
C ILE A 478 -30.54 10.70 -15.99
N ALA A 479 -31.59 10.16 -16.59
CA ALA A 479 -32.65 9.43 -15.87
C ALA A 479 -32.23 8.01 -15.40
N GLY A 480 -31.19 7.44 -16.00
CA GLY A 480 -30.70 6.09 -15.69
C GLY A 480 -29.47 5.73 -16.52
N ARG A 481 -28.82 4.61 -16.18
CA ARG A 481 -27.66 4.07 -16.93
C ARG A 481 -28.10 3.45 -18.27
N GLU A 482 -29.33 2.99 -18.30
CA GLU A 482 -30.04 2.31 -19.38
C GLU A 482 -30.14 3.24 -20.59
N VAL A 483 -30.36 4.54 -20.35
CA VAL A 483 -30.37 5.60 -21.38
C VAL A 483 -29.04 5.69 -22.10
N LEU A 484 -27.91 5.63 -21.38
CA LEU A 484 -26.57 5.62 -22.00
C LEU A 484 -26.31 4.31 -22.75
N GLN A 485 -26.76 3.17 -22.24
CA GLN A 485 -26.59 1.88 -22.91
C GLN A 485 -27.40 1.81 -24.22
N GLN A 486 -28.62 2.33 -24.22
CA GLN A 486 -29.49 2.37 -25.39
C GLN A 486 -28.93 3.33 -26.45
N ALA A 487 -28.62 4.58 -26.06
CA ALA A 487 -28.00 5.55 -26.96
C ALA A 487 -26.63 5.07 -27.50
N TYR A 488 -25.86 4.31 -26.71
CA TYR A 488 -24.61 3.69 -27.19
C TYR A 488 -24.87 2.63 -28.26
N LYS A 489 -25.84 1.73 -28.07
CA LYS A 489 -26.23 0.74 -29.10
C LYS A 489 -26.73 1.40 -30.38
N GLU A 490 -27.55 2.44 -30.26
CA GLU A 490 -28.08 3.21 -31.39
C GLU A 490 -26.94 3.89 -32.17
N LEU A 491 -25.95 4.46 -31.49
CA LEU A 491 -24.75 5.01 -32.15
C LEU A 491 -23.82 3.92 -32.72
N GLU A 492 -23.69 2.77 -32.06
CA GLU A 492 -22.89 1.65 -32.55
C GLU A 492 -23.48 1.06 -33.85
N GLN A 493 -24.82 0.97 -33.94
CA GLN A 493 -25.53 0.59 -35.17
C GLN A 493 -25.50 1.69 -36.24
N LYS A 494 -25.72 2.96 -35.86
CA LYS A 494 -25.82 4.09 -36.80
C LYS A 494 -24.50 4.46 -37.48
N TYR A 495 -23.37 4.10 -36.89
CA TYR A 495 -22.04 4.46 -37.39
C TYR A 495 -21.15 3.24 -37.67
N SER A 496 -21.70 2.18 -38.26
CA SER A 496 -20.93 1.06 -38.80
C SER A 496 -19.91 1.52 -39.87
N ASP A 497 -20.34 2.42 -40.76
CA ASP A 497 -19.62 2.72 -42.01
C ASP A 497 -18.76 4.00 -41.93
N GLY A 498 -18.65 4.60 -40.73
CA GLY A 498 -17.77 5.74 -40.44
C GLY A 498 -18.39 7.14 -40.68
N CYS A 499 -18.03 8.11 -39.83
CA CYS A 499 -18.33 9.54 -40.03
C CYS A 499 -17.47 10.44 -39.11
N ARG A 500 -17.48 11.76 -39.39
CA ARG A 500 -16.76 12.87 -38.72
C ARG A 500 -17.47 13.40 -37.45
N THR A 501 -16.95 14.50 -36.88
CA THR A 501 -17.52 15.36 -35.80
C THR A 501 -17.12 14.95 -34.37
N LEU A 502 -16.72 15.82 -33.43
CA LEU A 502 -16.04 17.14 -33.42
C LEU A 502 -15.54 17.32 -31.96
N LEU A 503 -14.28 17.70 -31.72
CA LEU A 503 -13.74 17.91 -30.35
C LEU A 503 -13.14 19.31 -30.17
N PHE A 504 -12.97 19.74 -28.92
CA PHE A 504 -12.06 20.84 -28.57
C PHE A 504 -10.94 20.35 -27.65
N THR A 505 -9.83 21.05 -27.84
CA THR A 505 -8.58 20.90 -27.13
C THR A 505 -8.16 22.29 -26.65
N LEU A 506 -7.33 22.34 -25.63
CA LEU A 506 -6.87 23.57 -25.04
C LEU A 506 -5.37 23.79 -25.31
N PHE A 507 -5.03 24.92 -25.91
CA PHE A 507 -3.68 25.50 -25.85
C PHE A 507 -3.75 26.68 -24.88
N SER A 508 -2.83 26.73 -23.91
CA SER A 508 -2.58 27.96 -23.15
C SER A 508 -1.44 28.71 -23.83
N THR A 509 -1.72 29.33 -24.96
CA THR A 509 -0.73 30.08 -25.74
C THR A 509 -0.50 31.44 -25.07
N PHE A 510 0.72 31.67 -24.58
CA PHE A 510 1.13 33.01 -24.13
C PHE A 510 1.32 33.92 -25.34
N GLN A 511 0.42 34.89 -25.54
CA GLN A 511 0.64 36.07 -26.40
C GLN A 511 0.57 37.33 -25.54
N GLY A 512 1.70 38.05 -25.43
CA GLY A 512 1.91 39.10 -24.42
C GLY A 512 2.41 38.50 -23.11
#